data_AF-X0Z0F5-F1
#
_entry.id   AF-X0Z0F5-F1
#
_cell.length_a   1.000
_cell.length_b   1.000
_cell.length_c   1.000
_cell.angle_alpha   90.00
_cell.angle_beta   90.00
_cell.angle_gamma   90.00
#
_symmetry.space_group_name_H-M   'P 1'
#
loop_
_entity.id
_entity.type
_entity.pdbx_description
1 polymer ?
#
loop_
_entity_poly.entity_id
_entity_poly.type
_entity_poly.pdbx_seq_one_letter_code
_entity_poly.pdbx_strand_id
1 'polypeptide(L)'
;EELERIFRKLEGGKGSAFVAIQKKFDQRNFKGALIKQDLGYGGATTIARANLYLTMNPNTLKITKAKSWANPMVNPNNKTFEFSLLKGARFIIKGATDGQTEIPF
;
A
#
# COMPACT_ATOMS: atom_id res chain seq x y z
N GLU A 1 10.83 3.26 14.09
CA GLU A 1 11.93 4.25 14.04
C GLU A 1 12.04 4.94 12.67
N GLU A 2 12.21 4.20 11.58
CA GLU A 2 12.41 4.78 10.24
C GLU A 2 11.25 5.63 9.70
N LEU A 3 10.01 5.18 9.88
CA LEU A 3 8.83 5.97 9.50
C LEU A 3 8.67 7.25 10.33
N GLU A 4 9.15 7.24 11.58
CA GLU A 4 9.19 8.44 12.40
C GLU A 4 10.21 9.43 11.88
N ARG A 5 11.39 8.93 11.46
CA ARG A 5 12.42 9.75 10.84
C ARG A 5 11.94 10.36 9.51
N ILE A 6 11.21 9.60 8.68
CA ILE A 6 10.59 10.13 7.45
C ILE A 6 9.56 11.22 7.81
N PHE A 7 8.70 10.95 8.80
CA PHE A 7 7.70 11.92 9.24
C PHE A 7 8.34 13.23 9.73
N ARG A 8 9.40 13.16 10.54
CA ARG A 8 10.17 14.33 11.01
C ARG A 8 10.88 15.04 9.86
N LYS A 9 11.38 14.33 8.85
CA LYS A 9 12.00 14.95 7.66
C LYS A 9 11.02 15.74 6.79
N LEU A 10 9.72 15.47 6.90
CA LEU A 10 8.66 16.25 6.23
C LEU A 10 8.29 17.52 7.01
N GLU A 11 9.10 17.91 8.01
CA GLU A 11 8.89 19.11 8.83
C GLU A 11 8.66 20.38 7.99
N GLY A 12 7.64 21.15 8.39
CA GLY A 12 7.10 22.28 7.64
C GLY A 12 5.85 21.97 6.80
N GLY A 13 5.36 20.72 6.81
CA GLY A 13 4.11 20.33 6.14
C GLY A 13 4.18 20.35 4.61
N LYS A 14 5.39 20.51 4.06
CA LYS A 14 5.64 20.61 2.62
C LYS A 14 6.13 19.25 2.12
N GLY A 15 5.28 18.57 1.36
CA GLY A 15 5.63 17.32 0.69
C GLY A 15 4.77 16.14 1.11
N SER A 16 4.95 15.03 0.41
CA SER A 16 4.26 13.76 0.68
C SER A 16 5.28 12.64 0.58
N ALA A 17 5.25 11.71 1.52
CA ALA A 17 6.03 10.47 1.44
C ALA A 17 5.09 9.31 1.14
N PHE A 18 5.46 8.51 0.15
CA PHE A 18 4.81 7.25 -0.15
C PHE A 18 5.67 6.12 0.43
N VAL A 19 5.03 5.24 1.21
CA VAL A 19 5.68 4.12 1.84
C VAL A 19 4.95 2.86 1.41
N ALA A 20 5.63 2.02 0.64
CA ALA A 20 5.16 0.68 0.33
C ALA A 20 5.64 -0.29 1.42
N ILE A 21 4.71 -1.00 2.05
CA ILE A 21 4.99 -1.99 3.09
C ILE A 21 4.43 -3.32 2.63
N GLN A 22 5.23 -4.38 2.73
CA GLN A 22 4.77 -5.72 2.39
C GLN A 22 3.61 -6.15 3.31
N LYS A 23 2.51 -6.59 2.69
CA LYS A 23 1.34 -7.13 3.38
C LYS A 23 1.72 -8.41 4.11
N LYS A 24 1.14 -8.64 5.30
CA LYS A 24 1.23 -9.96 5.93
C LYS A 24 0.49 -10.98 5.07
N PHE A 25 0.98 -12.22 5.06
CA PHE A 25 0.28 -13.32 4.44
C PHE A 25 -1.09 -13.52 5.09
N ASP A 26 -2.09 -13.86 4.28
CA ASP A 26 -3.41 -14.22 4.79
C ASP A 26 -3.27 -15.49 5.65
N GLN A 27 -3.96 -15.51 6.80
CA GLN A 27 -3.83 -16.58 7.79
C GLN A 27 -5.09 -17.44 7.82
N ARG A 28 -5.00 -18.69 8.30
CA ARG A 28 -6.19 -19.50 8.57
C ARG A 28 -6.50 -19.49 10.06
N ASN A 29 -7.78 -19.36 10.41
CA ASN A 29 -8.21 -19.54 11.79
C ASN A 29 -8.27 -21.03 12.17
N PHE A 30 -8.56 -21.31 13.45
CA PHE A 30 -8.72 -22.68 13.97
C PHE A 30 -9.81 -23.50 13.27
N LYS A 31 -10.75 -22.85 12.57
CA LYS A 31 -11.83 -23.48 11.78
C LYS A 31 -11.47 -23.59 10.29
N GLY A 32 -10.22 -23.31 9.91
CA GLY A 32 -9.72 -23.39 8.53
C GLY A 32 -10.11 -22.21 7.62
N ALA A 33 -10.87 -21.23 8.10
CA ALA A 33 -11.30 -20.08 7.30
C ALA A 33 -10.17 -19.07 7.10
N LEU A 34 -10.08 -18.52 5.88
CA LEU A 34 -9.07 -17.53 5.50
C LEU A 34 -9.38 -16.17 6.13
N ILE A 35 -8.43 -15.62 6.86
CA ILE A 35 -8.42 -14.27 7.42
C ILE A 35 -7.52 -13.42 6.54
N LYS A 36 -8.13 -12.49 5.81
CA LYS A 36 -7.39 -11.49 5.03
C LYS A 36 -6.71 -10.50 5.97
N GLN A 37 -5.44 -10.23 5.69
CA GLN A 37 -4.69 -9.20 6.40
C GLN A 37 -4.74 -7.91 5.58
N ASP A 38 -5.22 -6.82 6.20
CA ASP A 38 -5.18 -5.49 5.57
C ASP A 38 -3.87 -4.75 5.88
N LEU A 39 -3.18 -5.13 6.95
CA LEU A 39 -1.99 -4.42 7.41
C LEU A 39 -0.72 -5.13 6.96
N GLY A 40 0.25 -4.33 6.53
CA GLY A 40 1.63 -4.76 6.35
C GLY A 40 2.37 -5.02 7.66
N TYR A 41 3.59 -5.52 7.56
CA TYR A 41 4.48 -5.67 8.71
C TYR A 41 4.68 -4.32 9.42
N GLY A 42 4.46 -4.29 10.74
CA GLY A 42 4.47 -3.04 11.51
C GLY A 42 3.30 -2.09 11.25
N GLY A 43 2.33 -2.44 10.39
CA GLY A 43 1.22 -1.56 10.02
C GLY A 43 0.34 -1.12 11.20
N ALA A 44 0.19 -1.96 12.22
CA ALA A 44 -0.61 -1.65 13.40
C ALA A 44 -0.09 -0.41 14.17
N THR A 45 1.24 -0.22 14.22
CA THR A 45 1.84 0.93 14.91
C THR A 45 1.91 2.17 14.02
N THR A 46 1.89 2.00 12.69
CA THR A 46 2.12 3.08 11.72
C THR A 46 0.83 3.67 11.15
N ILE A 47 -0.26 2.89 11.14
CA ILE A 47 -1.58 3.32 10.67
C ILE A 47 -2.12 4.51 11.47
N ALA A 48 -1.73 4.66 12.73
CA ALA A 48 -2.10 5.82 13.54
C ALA A 48 -1.52 7.13 12.98
N ARG A 49 -0.38 7.07 12.29
CA ARG A 49 0.35 8.24 11.78
C ARG A 49 -0.01 8.58 10.33
N ALA A 50 -0.28 7.58 9.50
CA ALA A 50 -0.64 7.77 8.09
C ALA A 50 -1.89 8.65 7.89
N ASN A 51 -1.85 9.55 6.89
CA ASN A 51 -3.02 10.31 6.43
C ASN A 51 -3.92 9.48 5.50
N LEU A 52 -3.32 8.57 4.74
CA LEU A 52 -3.98 7.61 3.87
C LEU A 52 -3.24 6.27 3.98
N TYR A 53 -3.97 5.19 4.24
CA TYR A 53 -3.45 3.81 4.24
C TYR A 53 -4.28 2.99 3.27
N LEU A 54 -3.62 2.48 2.23
CA LEU A 54 -4.23 1.67 1.19
C LEU A 54 -3.77 0.22 1.33
N THR A 55 -4.72 -0.71 1.25
CA THR A 55 -4.43 -2.14 1.13
C THR A 55 -4.63 -2.56 -0.31
N MET A 56 -3.57 -3.04 -0.93
CA MET A 56 -3.62 -3.59 -2.28
C MET A 56 -3.69 -5.11 -2.23
N ASN A 57 -4.66 -5.67 -2.92
CA ASN A 57 -4.73 -7.09 -3.27
C ASN A 57 -4.80 -7.20 -4.81
N PRO A 58 -4.70 -8.40 -5.40
CA PRO A 58 -4.95 -8.56 -6.82
C PRO A 58 -6.27 -7.91 -7.22
N ASN A 59 -6.21 -7.03 -8.22
CA ASN A 59 -7.33 -6.29 -8.82
C ASN A 59 -8.15 -5.40 -7.88
N THR A 60 -7.76 -5.23 -6.60
CA THR A 60 -8.57 -4.49 -5.64
C THR A 60 -7.70 -3.62 -4.75
N LEU A 61 -8.13 -2.38 -4.54
CA LEU A 61 -7.51 -1.44 -3.63
C LEU A 61 -8.55 -0.99 -2.61
N LYS A 62 -8.22 -1.15 -1.33
CA LYS A 62 -9.09 -0.79 -0.20
C LYS A 62 -8.49 0.38 0.57
N ILE A 63 -9.30 1.38 0.89
CA ILE A 63 -8.93 2.47 1.80
C ILE A 63 -9.11 1.95 3.23
N THR A 64 -8.04 1.44 3.84
CA THR A 64 -8.10 0.96 5.24
C THR A 64 -8.20 2.11 6.22
N LYS A 65 -7.55 3.24 5.91
CA LYS A 65 -7.64 4.45 6.73
C LYS A 65 -7.45 5.73 5.91
N ALA A 66 -8.23 6.76 6.20
CA ALA A 66 -8.06 8.12 5.71
C ALA A 66 -8.41 9.13 6.81
N LYS A 67 -7.60 10.19 6.96
CA LYS A 67 -7.80 11.26 7.95
C LYS A 67 -8.29 12.58 7.35
N SER A 68 -7.73 12.99 6.22
CA SER A 68 -8.04 14.26 5.57
C SER A 68 -9.01 14.01 4.42
N TRP A 69 -10.31 13.93 4.72
CA TRP A 69 -11.33 13.64 3.71
C TRP A 69 -11.57 14.87 2.84
N ALA A 70 -11.56 14.69 1.52
CA ALA A 70 -11.85 15.77 0.58
C ALA A 70 -13.30 16.26 0.68
N ASN A 71 -14.24 15.33 0.92
CA ASN A 71 -15.64 15.65 1.21
C ASN A 71 -15.95 15.22 2.67
N PRO A 72 -16.23 16.15 3.59
CA PRO A 72 -16.54 15.84 4.99
C PRO A 72 -17.78 14.95 5.17
N MET A 73 -18.69 14.95 4.21
CA MET A 73 -19.94 14.17 4.26
C MET A 73 -19.75 12.72 3.80
N VAL A 74 -18.60 12.38 3.21
CA VAL A 74 -18.36 11.06 2.63
C VAL A 74 -17.17 10.42 3.33
N ASN A 75 -17.45 9.47 4.22
CA ASN A 75 -16.42 8.66 4.86
C ASN A 75 -15.80 7.68 3.83
N PRO A 76 -14.52 7.85 3.43
CA PRO A 76 -13.89 6.99 2.44
C PRO A 76 -13.33 5.69 3.04
N ASN A 77 -13.31 5.56 4.37
CA ASN A 77 -12.76 4.37 5.03
C ASN A 77 -13.54 3.11 4.65
N ASN A 78 -12.81 2.00 4.52
CA ASN A 78 -13.28 0.69 4.08
C ASN A 78 -13.88 0.63 2.68
N LYS A 79 -13.89 1.73 1.91
CA LYS A 79 -14.25 1.67 0.49
C LYS A 79 -13.20 0.88 -0.28
N THR A 80 -13.67 0.03 -1.17
CA THR A 80 -12.84 -0.78 -2.06
C THR A 80 -13.18 -0.39 -3.49
N PHE A 81 -12.17 -0.33 -4.34
CA PHE A 81 -12.32 -0.11 -5.76
C PHE A 81 -11.51 -1.16 -6.52
N GLU A 82 -12.09 -1.60 -7.62
CA GLU A 82 -11.48 -2.56 -8.51
C GLU A 82 -10.60 -1.82 -9.51
N PHE A 83 -9.45 -2.40 -9.82
CA PHE A 83 -8.55 -1.87 -10.82
C PHE A 83 -7.98 -3.02 -11.67
N SER A 84 -7.63 -2.69 -12.90
CA SER A 84 -6.95 -3.60 -13.82
C SER A 84 -5.69 -2.93 -14.35
N LEU A 85 -4.59 -3.66 -14.43
CA LEU A 85 -3.36 -3.18 -15.06
C LEU A 85 -3.50 -3.36 -16.57
N LEU A 86 -3.82 -2.27 -17.27
CA LEU A 86 -3.81 -2.25 -18.73
C LEU A 86 -2.36 -2.36 -19.21
N LYS A 87 -2.03 -3.48 -19.88
CA LYS A 87 -0.70 -3.81 -20.43
C LYS A 87 0.41 -4.05 -19.38
N GLY A 88 0.05 -4.31 -18.12
CA GLY A 88 1.00 -4.59 -17.04
C GLY A 88 1.92 -3.41 -16.70
N ALA A 89 3.02 -3.70 -16.03
CA ALA A 89 4.12 -2.76 -15.81
C ALA A 89 5.38 -3.34 -16.48
N ARG A 90 5.76 -2.79 -17.63
CA ARG A 90 6.98 -3.20 -18.34
C ARG A 90 8.18 -2.48 -17.72
N PHE A 91 8.98 -3.21 -16.95
CA PHE A 91 10.23 -2.70 -16.39
C PHE A 91 11.38 -3.04 -17.34
N ILE A 92 12.06 -2.02 -17.85
CA ILE A 92 13.28 -2.18 -18.64
C ILE A 92 14.45 -1.87 -17.72
N ILE A 93 15.28 -2.88 -17.41
CA ILE A 93 16.50 -2.68 -16.62
C ILE A 93 17.54 -2.02 -17.53
N LYS A 94 17.78 -0.71 -17.37
CA LYS A 94 18.91 -0.05 -18.03
C LYS A 94 20.19 -0.40 -17.26
N GLY A 95 20.96 -1.35 -17.78
CA GLY A 95 22.27 -1.72 -17.22
C GLY A 95 22.68 -3.19 -17.35
N ALA A 96 21.79 -4.07 -17.81
CA ALA A 96 22.20 -5.37 -18.31
C ALA A 96 22.67 -5.19 -19.76
N THR A 97 23.96 -5.32 -19.99
CA THR A 97 24.59 -5.35 -21.32
C THR A 97 23.79 -6.26 -22.25
N ASP A 98 23.37 -5.69 -23.39
CA ASP A 98 22.72 -6.30 -24.56
C ASP A 98 22.33 -7.78 -24.43
N GLY A 99 21.23 -8.01 -23.73
CA GLY A 99 20.52 -9.27 -23.69
C GLY A 99 19.13 -9.00 -23.15
N GLN A 100 18.18 -8.75 -24.06
CA GLN A 100 16.78 -8.51 -23.72
C GLN A 100 16.17 -9.78 -23.11
N THR A 101 16.35 -9.95 -21.80
CA THR A 101 15.52 -10.87 -21.03
C THR A 101 14.39 -10.05 -20.43
N GLU A 102 13.25 -10.00 -21.13
CA GLU A 102 12.00 -9.63 -20.47
C GLU A 102 11.78 -10.63 -19.34
N ILE A 103 11.68 -10.15 -18.09
CA ILE A 103 11.27 -11.01 -16.97
C ILE A 103 9.75 -10.95 -16.93
N PRO A 104 9.03 -12.01 -17.37
CA PRO A 104 7.61 -12.11 -17.08
C PRO A 104 7.47 -12.35 -15.58
N PHE A 105 6.74 -11.47 -14.90
CA PHE A 105 6.19 -11.74 -13.57
C PHE A 105 4.86 -12.47 -13.71
#